data_AF-A0A7S2HYE4-F1
#
_entry.id   AF-A0A7S2HYE4-F1
#
_cell.length_a   1.000
_cell.length_b   1.000
_cell.length_c   1.000
_cell.angle_alpha   90.00
_cell.angle_beta   90.00
_cell.angle_gamma   90.00
#
_symmetry.space_group_name_H-M   'P 1'
#
loop_
_entity.id
_entity.type
_entity.pdbx_description
1 polymer ?
#
loop_
_entity_poly.entity_id
_entity_poly.type
_entity_poly.pdbx_seq_one_letter_code
_entity_poly.pdbx_strand_id
1 'polypeptide(L)'
;SVDVLDVFLPEDTQLGGSYTHVLVYTQSKLVEQTTPVALEFFDAYASVSNITFVDKDLDDRQLGGTVEWVLPDSIDRVSLYHVYLAEGTAGRGRSQIGAPVGRGAGSTVLAPESPLGAFEHVLVYTKSALVEQTTP
;
A
#
# COMPACT_ATOMS: atom_id res chain seq x y z
N SER A 1 19.07 14.46 -30.57
CA SER A 1 18.05 14.24 -29.52
C SER A 1 17.65 12.78 -29.61
N VAL A 2 17.37 12.14 -28.48
CA VAL A 2 16.66 10.86 -28.50
C VAL A 2 15.19 11.24 -28.42
N ASP A 3 14.42 10.98 -29.48
CA ASP A 3 12.98 11.17 -29.42
C ASP A 3 12.42 10.05 -28.54
N VAL A 4 11.95 10.41 -27.36
CA VAL A 4 11.23 9.48 -26.47
C VAL A 4 9.77 9.54 -26.90
N LEU A 5 9.23 8.37 -27.27
CA LEU A 5 7.80 8.21 -27.48
C LEU A 5 7.20 7.67 -26.19
N ASP A 6 6.36 8.48 -25.54
CA ASP A 6 5.62 8.05 -24.36
C ASP A 6 4.34 7.33 -24.79
N VAL A 7 4.11 6.15 -24.21
CA VAL A 7 2.82 5.45 -24.27
C VAL A 7 2.19 5.58 -22.90
N PHE A 8 1.05 6.28 -22.83
CA PHE A 8 0.29 6.46 -21.60
C PHE A 8 -0.66 5.28 -21.38
N LEU A 9 -0.56 4.64 -20.22
CA LEU A 9 -1.56 3.70 -19.72
C LEU A 9 -2.50 4.48 -18.78
N PRO A 10 -3.81 4.55 -19.05
CA PRO A 10 -4.76 5.17 -18.16
C PRO A 10 -4.70 4.58 -16.75
N GLU A 11 -4.97 5.41 -15.74
CA GLU A 11 -5.31 4.91 -14.41
C GLU A 11 -6.51 3.95 -14.50
N ASP A 12 -6.58 3.00 -13.56
CA ASP A 12 -7.60 1.95 -13.50
C ASP A 12 -7.69 1.05 -14.76
N THR A 13 -6.60 0.96 -15.54
CA THR A 13 -6.51 -0.03 -16.63
C THR A 13 -6.65 -1.43 -16.05
N GLN A 14 -7.80 -2.08 -16.32
CA GLN A 14 -8.08 -3.42 -15.83
C GLN A 14 -7.12 -4.43 -16.44
N LEU A 15 -6.29 -5.03 -15.59
CA LEU A 15 -5.49 -6.18 -15.98
C LEU A 15 -6.43 -7.38 -16.15
N GLY A 16 -6.73 -7.75 -17.40
CA GLY A 16 -7.23 -9.10 -17.68
C GLY A 16 -6.23 -10.08 -17.07
N GLY A 17 -6.66 -10.91 -16.13
CA GLY A 17 -5.84 -11.50 -15.05
C GLY A 17 -4.64 -12.39 -15.41
N SER A 18 -4.15 -12.36 -16.65
CA SER A 18 -2.95 -13.07 -17.10
C SER A 18 -1.88 -12.17 -17.75
N TYR A 19 -2.14 -10.89 -17.99
CA TYR A 19 -1.11 -9.99 -18.55
C TYR A 19 -0.09 -9.61 -17.49
N THR A 20 1.19 -9.88 -17.77
CA THR A 20 2.32 -9.57 -16.88
C THR A 20 3.39 -8.70 -17.54
N HIS A 21 3.34 -8.50 -18.85
CA HIS A 21 4.39 -7.79 -19.59
C HIS A 21 3.80 -6.79 -20.59
N VAL A 22 4.44 -5.63 -20.70
CA VAL A 22 4.32 -4.74 -21.87
C VAL A 22 5.33 -5.21 -22.91
N LEU A 23 4.88 -5.41 -24.14
CA LEU A 23 5.73 -5.80 -25.26
C LEU A 23 5.86 -4.63 -26.23
N VAL A 24 7.09 -4.28 -26.60
CA VAL A 24 7.39 -3.27 -27.61
C VAL A 24 8.00 -3.96 -28.82
N TYR A 25 7.30 -3.84 -29.95
CA TYR A 25 7.73 -4.37 -31.24
C TYR A 25 8.18 -3.24 -32.15
N THR A 26 9.24 -3.46 -32.93
CA THR A 26 9.57 -2.56 -34.05
C THR A 26 8.84 -3.02 -35.31
N GLN A 27 8.33 -2.09 -36.11
CA GLN A 27 7.63 -2.39 -37.35
C GLN A 27 8.21 -1.61 -38.53
N SER A 28 8.35 -2.27 -39.67
CA SER A 28 8.72 -1.67 -40.96
C SER A 28 7.52 -1.68 -41.93
N LYS A 29 7.68 -1.06 -43.11
CA LYS A 29 6.65 -1.13 -44.18
C LYS A 29 6.34 -2.55 -44.67
N LEU A 30 7.25 -3.50 -44.44
CA LEU A 30 7.16 -4.85 -44.96
C LEU A 30 6.64 -5.84 -43.90
N VAL A 31 7.05 -5.66 -42.63
CA VAL A 31 6.77 -6.62 -41.56
C VAL A 31 7.05 -6.04 -40.16
N GLU A 32 6.36 -6.57 -39.15
CA GLU A 32 6.64 -6.40 -37.72
C GLU A 32 7.75 -7.38 -37.26
N GLN A 33 8.56 -6.97 -36.30
CA GLN A 33 9.54 -7.84 -35.65
C GLN A 33 8.84 -9.00 -34.94
N THR A 34 9.44 -10.20 -34.93
CA THR A 34 8.86 -11.38 -34.24
C THR A 34 9.30 -11.53 -32.79
N THR A 35 10.27 -10.72 -32.34
CA THR A 35 10.84 -10.75 -30.99
C THR A 35 10.75 -9.35 -30.38
N PRO A 36 9.86 -9.10 -29.41
CA PRO A 36 9.75 -7.79 -28.76
C PRO A 36 10.85 -7.58 -27.73
N VAL A 37 11.01 -6.34 -27.29
CA VAL A 37 11.52 -6.05 -25.95
C VAL A 37 10.35 -6.14 -24.97
N ALA A 38 10.53 -6.87 -23.88
CA ALA A 38 9.51 -7.06 -22.86
C ALA A 38 9.87 -6.29 -21.58
N LEU A 39 8.89 -5.59 -21.02
CA LEU A 39 8.94 -5.00 -19.69
C LEU A 39 7.89 -5.71 -18.83
N GLU A 40 8.34 -6.45 -17.83
CA GLU A 40 7.42 -7.00 -16.84
C GLU A 40 6.85 -5.87 -15.98
N PHE A 41 5.52 -5.82 -15.87
CA PHE A 41 4.84 -5.00 -14.90
C PHE A 41 4.19 -5.93 -13.89
N PHE A 42 4.04 -5.47 -12.65
CA PHE A 42 3.06 -6.10 -11.78
C PHE A 42 2.24 -5.03 -11.09
N ASP A 43 1.09 -5.46 -10.61
CA ASP A 43 0.28 -4.69 -9.67
C ASP A 43 1.00 -4.59 -8.31
N ALA A 44 0.88 -3.45 -7.64
CA ALA A 44 1.49 -3.19 -6.34
C ALA A 44 0.45 -3.23 -5.21
N TYR A 45 -0.62 -4.01 -5.40
CA TYR A 45 -1.64 -4.22 -4.38
C TYR A 45 -1.17 -5.23 -3.32
N ALA A 46 -0.96 -4.76 -2.10
CA ALA A 46 -0.73 -5.58 -0.92
C ALA A 46 -1.50 -4.94 0.25
N SER A 47 -2.34 -5.71 0.92
CA SER A 47 -3.08 -5.26 2.11
C SER A 47 -2.80 -6.21 3.26
N VAL A 48 -2.70 -5.66 4.47
CA VAL A 48 -2.61 -6.47 5.68
C VAL A 48 -3.98 -7.07 6.00
N SER A 49 -4.02 -8.05 6.89
CA SER A 49 -5.29 -8.61 7.39
C SER A 49 -5.28 -8.76 8.90
N ASN A 50 -6.45 -9.06 9.48
CA ASN A 50 -6.61 -9.35 10.91
C ASN A 50 -5.99 -8.27 11.81
N ILE A 51 -6.29 -7.00 11.54
CA ILE A 51 -5.85 -5.88 12.38
C ILE A 51 -6.53 -6.01 13.74
N THR A 52 -5.73 -6.09 14.80
CA THR A 52 -6.19 -6.13 16.18
C THR A 52 -5.55 -5.03 17.00
N PHE A 53 -6.30 -4.49 17.94
CA PHE A 53 -5.80 -3.52 18.91
C PHE A 53 -6.47 -3.79 20.25
N VAL A 54 -5.68 -3.89 21.30
CA VAL A 54 -6.15 -4.00 22.68
C VAL A 54 -5.66 -2.78 23.42
N ASP A 55 -6.61 -1.96 23.87
CA ASP A 55 -6.32 -0.84 24.74
C ASP A 55 -5.90 -1.35 26.12
N LYS A 56 -4.73 -0.91 26.55
CA LYS A 56 -4.08 -1.24 27.82
C LYS A 56 -3.93 -0.01 28.71
N ASP A 57 -4.39 1.15 28.23
CA ASP A 57 -4.53 2.33 29.04
C ASP A 57 -5.83 2.26 29.85
N LEU A 58 -5.77 2.63 31.12
CA LEU A 58 -6.92 2.57 32.02
C LEU A 58 -7.51 3.95 32.30
N ASP A 59 -6.89 5.00 31.77
CA ASP A 59 -7.36 6.37 31.94
C ASP A 59 -8.49 6.70 30.96
N ASP A 60 -9.51 7.40 31.47
CA ASP A 60 -10.71 7.72 30.67
C ASP A 60 -10.34 8.55 29.44
N ARG A 61 -10.79 8.09 28.26
CA ARG A 61 -10.55 8.71 26.95
C ARG A 61 -9.09 8.77 26.51
N GLN A 62 -8.27 7.87 27.01
CA GLN A 62 -6.92 7.66 26.49
C GLN A 62 -6.79 6.26 25.91
N LEU A 63 -5.80 6.10 25.05
CA LEU A 63 -5.46 4.87 24.37
C LEU A 63 -3.99 4.58 24.59
N GLY A 64 -3.67 3.30 24.72
CA GLY A 64 -2.29 2.85 24.80
C GLY A 64 -2.20 1.35 24.55
N GLY A 65 -1.19 0.90 23.82
CA GLY A 65 -1.03 -0.53 23.59
C GLY A 65 -0.34 -0.89 22.30
N THR A 66 -0.63 -2.09 21.80
CA THR A 66 -0.02 -2.63 20.59
C THR A 66 -1.10 -2.86 19.55
N VAL A 67 -0.87 -2.32 18.36
CA VAL A 67 -1.62 -2.65 17.14
C VAL A 67 -0.88 -3.80 16.46
N GLU A 68 -1.58 -4.86 16.12
CA GLU A 68 -1.05 -6.04 15.43
C GLU A 68 -1.81 -6.31 14.14
N TRP A 69 -1.15 -6.93 13.15
CA TRP A 69 -1.74 -7.35 11.90
C TRP A 69 -0.99 -8.54 11.30
N VAL A 70 -1.66 -9.25 10.40
CA VAL A 70 -1.06 -10.31 9.58
C VAL A 70 -0.53 -9.70 8.29
N LEU A 71 0.72 -10.04 7.96
CA LEU A 71 1.38 -9.59 6.73
C LEU A 71 0.64 -10.11 5.48
N PRO A 72 0.69 -9.38 4.36
CA PRO A 72 0.22 -9.90 3.07
C PRO A 72 1.01 -11.14 2.65
N ASP A 73 0.41 -12.00 1.82
CA ASP A 73 1.05 -13.22 1.30
C ASP A 73 2.34 -12.94 0.51
N SER A 74 2.44 -11.76 -0.12
CA SER A 74 3.69 -11.23 -0.68
C SER A 74 3.96 -9.82 -0.16
N ILE A 75 5.16 -9.63 0.38
CA ILE A 75 5.66 -8.34 0.87
C ILE A 75 6.71 -7.72 -0.07
N ASP A 76 6.93 -8.30 -1.25
CA ASP A 76 8.03 -7.93 -2.15
C ASP A 76 7.95 -6.46 -2.60
N ARG A 77 6.74 -5.89 -2.58
CA ARG A 77 6.44 -4.52 -2.97
C ARG A 77 6.10 -3.59 -1.81
N VAL A 78 5.99 -4.13 -0.60
CA VAL A 78 5.84 -3.32 0.59
C VAL A 78 7.22 -2.84 1.00
N SER A 79 7.39 -1.53 1.09
CA SER A 79 8.59 -0.91 1.66
C SER A 79 8.39 -0.68 3.15
N LEU A 80 7.21 -0.18 3.53
CA LEU A 80 6.84 0.15 4.89
C LEU A 80 5.32 0.14 5.07
N TYR A 81 4.88 0.17 6.32
CA TYR A 81 3.49 0.37 6.71
C TYR A 81 3.32 1.69 7.45
N HIS A 82 2.25 2.42 7.17
CA HIS A 82 1.78 3.52 7.99
C HIS A 82 0.54 3.08 8.76
N VAL A 83 0.53 3.32 10.06
CA VAL A 83 -0.59 2.97 10.94
C VAL A 83 -1.24 4.27 11.42
N TYR A 84 -2.57 4.31 11.41
CA TYR A 84 -3.33 5.50 11.80
C TYR A 84 -4.48 5.15 12.73
N LEU A 85 -4.80 6.06 13.64
CA LEU A 85 -6.14 6.19 14.21
C LEU A 85 -7.02 6.98 13.24
N ALA A 86 -8.31 6.66 13.12
CA ALA A 86 -9.23 7.37 12.22
C ALA A 86 -10.67 7.40 12.74
N GLU A 87 -11.44 8.37 12.27
CA GLU A 87 -12.89 8.53 12.57
C GLU A 87 -13.77 7.66 11.66
N GLY A 88 -13.18 6.82 10.81
CA GLY A 88 -13.91 5.99 9.86
C GLY A 88 -13.00 5.06 9.06
N THR A 89 -13.58 4.01 8.49
CA THR A 89 -12.88 2.98 7.71
C THR A 89 -12.12 3.53 6.49
N ALA A 90 -12.61 4.61 5.88
CA ALA A 90 -11.98 5.25 4.73
C ALA A 90 -10.85 6.25 5.09
N GLY A 91 -10.42 6.33 6.36
CA GLY A 91 -9.35 7.24 6.77
C GLY A 91 -9.77 8.69 7.01
N ARG A 92 -11.07 8.96 7.17
CA ARG A 92 -11.57 10.28 7.58
C ARG A 92 -10.92 10.69 8.91
N GLY A 93 -10.36 11.89 8.96
CA GLY A 93 -9.76 12.44 10.18
C GLY A 93 -8.53 11.67 10.68
N ARG A 94 -7.83 10.90 9.82
CA ARG A 94 -6.75 10.02 10.28
C ARG A 94 -5.57 10.75 10.93
N SER A 95 -5.02 10.17 12.00
CA SER A 95 -3.80 10.61 12.70
C SER A 95 -2.81 9.47 12.82
N GLN A 96 -1.56 9.68 12.40
CA GLN A 96 -0.57 8.62 12.34
C GLN A 96 -0.10 8.20 13.74
N ILE A 97 0.05 6.89 13.94
CA ILE A 97 0.61 6.27 15.13
C ILE A 97 2.08 5.95 14.89
N GLY A 98 2.95 6.58 15.69
CA GLY A 98 4.38 6.31 15.66
C GLY A 98 5.05 6.58 14.31
N ALA A 99 6.30 6.11 14.18
CA ALA A 99 7.02 6.15 12.92
C ALA A 99 6.54 5.01 11.99
N PRO A 100 6.67 5.17 10.66
CA PRO A 100 6.37 4.07 9.75
C PRO A 100 7.26 2.86 10.02
N VAL A 101 6.69 1.66 9.92
CA VAL A 101 7.40 0.41 10.25
C VAL A 101 7.76 -0.37 8.99
N GLY A 102 8.88 -1.12 9.04
CA GLY A 102 9.40 -1.82 7.86
C GLY A 102 8.50 -2.98 7.39
N ARG A 103 8.67 -3.40 6.13
CA ARG A 103 7.86 -4.44 5.46
C ARG A 103 7.69 -5.80 6.16
N GLY A 104 8.56 -6.15 7.10
CA GLY A 104 8.48 -7.37 7.90
C GLY A 104 7.80 -7.20 9.26
N ALA A 105 7.34 -5.99 9.59
CA ALA A 105 6.68 -5.71 10.87
C ALA A 105 5.19 -6.08 10.80
N GLY A 106 4.75 -6.91 11.76
CA GLY A 106 3.33 -7.24 11.99
C GLY A 106 2.71 -6.49 13.17
N SER A 107 3.39 -5.46 13.69
CA SER A 107 2.89 -4.67 14.81
C SER A 107 3.55 -3.29 14.93
N THR A 108 2.88 -2.38 15.63
CA THR A 108 3.42 -1.10 16.11
C THR A 108 2.86 -0.77 17.49
N VAL A 109 3.56 0.09 18.23
CA VAL A 109 3.15 0.55 19.55
C VAL A 109 2.42 1.89 19.42
N LEU A 110 1.22 1.96 19.98
CA LEU A 110 0.55 3.21 20.30
C LEU A 110 1.03 3.64 21.69
N ALA A 111 1.61 4.84 21.76
CA ALA A 111 2.09 5.38 23.03
C ALA A 111 0.93 5.46 24.05
N PRO A 112 1.18 5.16 25.33
CA PRO A 112 0.19 5.40 26.37
C PRO A 112 -0.18 6.88 26.41
N GLU A 113 -1.32 7.20 27.02
CA GLU A 113 -1.86 8.56 27.13
C GLU A 113 -2.23 9.18 25.77
N SER A 114 -2.38 8.38 24.72
CA SER A 114 -2.80 8.90 23.41
C SER A 114 -4.27 9.30 23.46
N PRO A 115 -4.67 10.54 23.14
CA PRO A 115 -6.07 10.95 23.24
C PRO A 115 -6.99 10.12 22.32
N LEU A 116 -8.05 9.54 22.88
CA LEU A 116 -9.07 8.81 22.12
C LEU A 116 -9.75 9.72 21.09
N GLY A 117 -10.07 10.96 21.46
CA GLY A 117 -10.69 11.94 20.56
C GLY A 117 -11.98 11.41 19.91
N ALA A 118 -12.06 11.52 18.59
CA ALA A 118 -13.14 10.97 17.76
C ALA A 118 -12.71 9.69 17.01
N PHE A 119 -11.58 9.09 17.40
CA PHE A 119 -11.05 7.93 16.69
C PHE A 119 -11.84 6.68 17.05
N GLU A 120 -12.31 5.99 16.03
CA GLU A 120 -13.12 4.78 16.13
C GLU A 120 -12.44 3.58 15.44
N HIS A 121 -11.40 3.83 14.65
CA HIS A 121 -10.78 2.84 13.76
C HIS A 121 -9.25 2.89 13.84
N VAL A 122 -8.63 1.73 13.69
CA VAL A 122 -7.20 1.58 13.39
C VAL A 122 -7.06 1.17 11.93
N LEU A 123 -6.24 1.88 11.17
CA LEU A 123 -6.00 1.63 9.75
C LEU A 123 -4.52 1.36 9.52
N VAL A 124 -4.21 0.40 8.66
CA VAL A 124 -2.84 0.07 8.27
C VAL A 124 -2.73 0.17 6.75
N TYR A 125 -1.92 1.09 6.27
CA TYR A 125 -1.67 1.30 4.85
C TYR A 125 -0.33 0.71 4.48
N THR A 126 -0.28 -0.01 3.37
CA THR A 126 1.00 -0.40 2.76
C THR A 126 1.53 0.73 1.90
N LYS A 127 2.86 0.89 1.88
CA LYS A 127 3.55 1.81 0.98
C LYS A 127 4.59 1.08 0.18
N SER A 128 4.54 1.27 -1.13
CA SER A 128 5.55 0.82 -2.07
C SER A 128 6.63 1.89 -2.31
N ALA A 129 7.66 1.55 -3.09
CA ALA A 129 8.66 2.52 -3.54
C ALA A 129 8.06 3.64 -4.42
N LEU A 130 6.86 3.43 -4.96
CA LEU A 130 6.20 4.35 -5.90
C LEU A 130 5.12 5.19 -5.22
N VAL A 131 4.30 4.59 -4.36
CA VAL A 131 3.15 5.27 -3.73
C VAL A 131 2.62 4.51 -2.49
N GLU A 132 1.93 5.22 -1.59
CA GLU A 132 1.09 4.64 -0.53
C GLU A 132 -0.24 4.16 -1.12
N GLN A 133 -0.80 3.05 -0.63
CA GLN A 133 -2.14 2.63 -0.99
C GLN A 133 -3.17 3.71 -0.64
N THR A 134 -4.20 3.89 -1.47
CA THR A 134 -5.24 4.91 -1.24
C THR A 134 -6.40 4.43 -0.36
N THR A 135 -6.51 3.11 -0.16
CA THR A 135 -7.53 2.45 0.66
C THR A 135 -6.87 1.40 1.55
N PRO A 136 -7.09 1.42 2.86
CA PRO A 136 -6.48 0.48 3.81
C PRO A 136 -7.12 -0.92 3.76
#